data_AF-A0A8S3JE67-F1
#
_entry.id   AF-A0A8S3JE67-F1
#
_cell.length_a   1.000
_cell.length_b   1.000
_cell.length_c   1.000
_cell.angle_alpha   90.00
_cell.angle_beta   90.00
_cell.angle_gamma   90.00
#
_symmetry.space_group_name_H-M   'P 1'
#
loop_
_entity.id
_entity.type
_entity.pdbx_description
1 polymer ?
#
loop_
_entity_poly.entity_id
_entity_poly.type
_entity_poly.pdbx_seq_one_letter_code
_entity_poly.pdbx_strand_id
1 'polypeptide(L)'
;FWDPLEDVLIGTANVFLQSLMYCMDFADEISIFDHKCLEQGCISVNLSPCLPNGDALTKEKFIDQPDELLNKPYNFKITINHIEVNDEHYSKCLRVRYKIYNEFKFTETKIICRHAWRARINQSRIKTVPNIDNVNSRQ
;
A
#
# COMPACT_ATOMS: atom_id res chain seq x y z
N PHE A 1 35.67 15.44 -3.88
CA PHE A 1 34.68 15.33 -2.80
C PHE A 1 33.37 14.94 -3.48
N TRP A 2 32.89 13.71 -3.27
CA TRP A 2 31.65 13.22 -3.87
C TRP A 2 30.84 12.62 -2.73
N ASP A 3 29.76 13.29 -2.35
CA ASP A 3 28.80 12.72 -1.42
C ASP A 3 27.87 11.78 -2.19
N PRO A 4 27.57 10.59 -1.64
CA PRO A 4 26.57 9.70 -2.22
C PRO A 4 25.21 10.38 -2.26
N LEU A 5 24.43 10.06 -3.31
CA LEU A 5 23.04 10.50 -3.42
C LEU A 5 22.25 9.92 -2.25
N GLU A 6 21.90 10.75 -1.28
CA GLU A 6 21.06 10.35 -0.15
C GLU A 6 19.58 10.31 -0.53
N ASP A 7 18.86 9.31 -0.02
CA ASP A 7 17.40 9.19 -0.18
C ASP A 7 16.70 10.28 0.65
N VAL A 8 15.99 11.20 -0.01
CA VAL A 8 15.16 12.22 0.66
C VAL A 8 13.72 11.72 0.82
N LEU A 9 13.18 11.81 2.03
CA LEU A 9 11.76 11.51 2.28
C LEU A 9 10.90 12.72 1.87
N ILE A 10 10.16 12.59 0.77
CA ILE A 10 9.23 13.61 0.26
C ILE A 10 8.02 13.73 1.20
N GLY A 11 7.43 12.60 1.58
CA GLY A 11 6.28 12.58 2.46
C GLY A 11 5.76 11.17 2.69
N THR A 12 4.63 11.09 3.41
CA THR A 12 3.99 9.82 3.80
C THR A 12 2.51 9.85 3.46
N ALA A 13 1.97 8.69 3.10
CA ALA A 13 0.54 8.45 2.90
C ALA A 13 0.13 7.19 3.67
N ASN A 14 -1.10 7.18 4.20
CA ASN A 14 -1.64 6.05 4.96
C ASN A 14 -2.87 5.51 4.25
N VAL A 15 -2.95 4.18 4.14
CA VAL A 15 -4.09 3.48 3.54
C VAL A 15 -4.80 2.67 4.62
N PHE A 16 -6.10 2.85 4.75
CA PHE A 16 -6.91 2.09 5.72
C PHE A 16 -7.37 0.76 5.12
N LEU A 17 -7.19 -0.33 5.88
CA LEU A 17 -7.56 -1.68 5.45
C LEU A 17 -9.03 -2.03 5.76
N GLN A 18 -9.84 -1.05 6.17
CA GLN A 18 -11.21 -1.29 6.65
C GLN A 18 -12.11 -1.91 5.57
N SER A 19 -11.99 -1.49 4.30
CA SER A 19 -12.78 -2.06 3.19
C SER A 19 -12.53 -3.55 3.02
N LEU A 20 -11.29 -4.01 3.26
CA LEU A 20 -10.93 -5.42 3.15
C LEU A 20 -11.63 -6.29 4.20
N MET A 21 -12.00 -5.72 5.36
CA MET A 21 -12.72 -6.45 6.40
C MET A 21 -14.11 -6.94 5.95
N TYR A 22 -14.68 -6.31 4.92
CA TYR A 22 -15.96 -6.68 4.31
C TYR A 22 -15.76 -7.38 2.96
N CYS A 23 -14.54 -7.84 2.66
CA CYS A 23 -14.14 -8.37 1.35
C CYS A 23 -14.42 -7.40 0.19
N MET A 24 -14.32 -6.09 0.43
CA MET A 24 -14.45 -5.08 -0.61
C MET A 24 -13.09 -4.62 -1.11
N ASP A 25 -13.03 -4.30 -2.40
CA ASP A 25 -11.88 -3.63 -2.98
C ASP A 25 -11.78 -2.20 -2.45
N PHE A 26 -10.55 -1.74 -2.26
CA PHE A 26 -10.22 -0.34 -2.03
C PHE A 26 -9.41 0.14 -3.23
N ALA A 27 -9.84 1.22 -3.87
CA ALA A 27 -9.08 1.87 -4.94
C ALA A 27 -9.24 3.36 -4.75
N ASP A 28 -8.14 4.04 -4.44
CA ASP A 28 -8.16 5.47 -4.17
C ASP A 28 -6.83 6.13 -4.53
N GLU A 29 -6.88 7.45 -4.65
CA GLU A 29 -5.73 8.32 -4.82
C GLU A 29 -5.50 9.11 -3.54
N ILE A 30 -4.39 8.83 -2.87
CA ILE A 30 -4.14 9.29 -1.51
C ILE A 30 -3.08 10.37 -1.54
N SER A 31 -3.38 11.52 -0.94
CA SER A 31 -2.42 12.62 -0.81
C SER A 31 -1.24 12.24 0.07
N ILE A 32 -0.06 12.68 -0.35
CA ILE A 32 1.22 12.51 0.32
C ILE A 32 1.52 13.81 1.08
N PHE A 33 1.76 13.71 2.38
CA PHE A 33 2.06 14.87 3.22
C PHE A 33 3.48 14.82 3.76
N ASP A 34 4.12 15.98 3.83
CA ASP A 34 5.42 16.15 4.50
C ASP A 34 5.26 16.28 6.03
N HIS A 35 6.39 16.49 6.72
CA HIS A 35 6.43 16.70 8.17
C HIS A 35 5.77 18.01 8.63
N LYS A 36 5.47 18.94 7.71
CA LYS A 36 4.77 20.21 7.96
C LYS A 36 3.30 20.14 7.58
N CYS A 37 2.79 18.94 7.27
CA CYS A 37 1.43 18.70 6.79
C CYS A 37 1.11 19.43 5.47
N LEU A 38 2.11 19.70 4.64
CA LEU A 38 1.93 20.25 3.29
C LEU A 38 1.83 19.11 2.29
N GLU A 39 0.85 19.19 1.40
CA GLU A 39 0.64 18.21 0.34
C GLU A 39 1.77 18.29 -0.71
N GLN A 40 2.48 17.18 -0.89
CA GLN A 40 3.60 17.05 -1.81
C GLN A 40 3.24 16.30 -3.10
N GLY A 41 2.02 15.77 -3.19
CA GLY A 41 1.53 15.01 -4.34
C GLY A 41 0.55 13.92 -3.91
N CYS A 42 0.37 12.90 -4.74
CA CYS A 42 -0.57 11.81 -4.50
C CYS A 42 -0.03 10.45 -4.94
N ILE A 43 -0.58 9.38 -4.39
CA ILE A 43 -0.29 8.00 -4.77
C ILE A 43 -1.57 7.22 -5.01
N SER A 44 -1.66 6.57 -6.18
CA SER A 44 -2.79 5.70 -6.52
C SER A 44 -2.51 4.26 -6.08
N VAL A 45 -3.34 3.76 -5.17
CA VAL A 45 -3.21 2.44 -4.55
C VAL A 45 -4.52 1.68 -4.68
N ASN A 46 -4.40 0.42 -5.10
CA ASN A 46 -5.51 -0.53 -5.13
C ASN A 46 -5.21 -1.71 -4.19
N LEU A 47 -6.15 -2.01 -3.30
CA LEU A 47 -6.17 -3.19 -2.46
C LEU A 47 -7.37 -4.03 -2.87
N SER A 48 -7.15 -5.28 -3.25
CA SER A 48 -8.22 -6.19 -3.64
C SER A 48 -8.09 -7.51 -2.89
N PRO A 49 -9.14 -8.02 -2.22
CA PRO A 49 -9.14 -9.38 -1.72
C PRO A 49 -8.84 -10.35 -2.86
N CYS A 50 -8.03 -11.38 -2.62
CA CYS A 50 -7.67 -12.36 -3.64
C CYS A 50 -7.58 -13.79 -3.09
N LEU A 51 -7.56 -14.75 -4.01
CA LEU A 51 -7.17 -16.12 -3.72
C LEU A 51 -5.66 -16.20 -3.44
N PRO A 52 -5.15 -17.28 -2.81
CA PRO A 52 -3.72 -17.43 -2.51
C PRO A 52 -2.80 -17.33 -3.73
N ASN A 53 -3.32 -17.64 -4.92
CA ASN A 53 -2.61 -17.54 -6.20
C ASN A 53 -2.64 -16.13 -6.82
N GLY A 54 -3.38 -15.19 -6.22
CA GLY A 54 -3.52 -13.81 -6.71
C GLY A 54 -4.72 -13.56 -7.62
N ASP A 55 -5.54 -14.58 -7.89
CA ASP A 55 -6.76 -14.43 -8.68
C ASP A 55 -7.82 -13.66 -7.88
N ALA A 56 -8.70 -12.95 -8.59
CA ALA A 56 -9.80 -12.23 -7.98
C ALA A 56 -10.74 -13.21 -7.26
N LEU A 57 -11.25 -12.80 -6.09
CA LEU A 57 -12.36 -13.52 -5.46
C LEU A 57 -13.61 -13.41 -6.34
N THR A 58 -14.38 -14.49 -6.39
CA THR A 58 -15.71 -14.47 -7.01
C THR A 58 -16.57 -13.40 -6.34
N LYS A 59 -17.25 -12.57 -7.13
CA LYS A 59 -17.99 -11.35 -6.72
C LYS A 59 -19.11 -11.56 -5.68
N GLU A 60 -19.35 -12.77 -5.19
CA GLU A 60 -20.43 -13.12 -4.27
C GLU A 60 -19.94 -13.34 -2.83
N LYS A 61 -18.67 -13.05 -2.54
CA LYS A 61 -18.05 -13.24 -1.21
C LYS A 61 -17.93 -11.95 -0.41
N PHE A 62 -18.94 -11.08 -0.48
CA PHE A 62 -19.03 -9.98 0.48
C PHE A 62 -19.40 -10.53 1.85
N ILE A 63 -18.88 -9.91 2.89
CA ILE A 63 -19.10 -10.30 4.27
C ILE A 63 -19.77 -9.13 4.97
N ASP A 64 -20.84 -9.39 5.71
CA ASP A 64 -21.57 -8.35 6.46
C ASP A 64 -20.93 -8.07 7.83
N GLN A 65 -20.35 -9.09 8.46
CA GLN A 65 -19.69 -8.97 9.77
C GLN A 65 -18.20 -9.32 9.67
N PRO A 66 -17.29 -8.39 10.02
CA PRO A 66 -15.86 -8.60 9.87
C PRO A 66 -15.32 -9.80 10.68
N ASP A 67 -16.05 -10.20 11.73
CA ASP A 67 -15.74 -11.35 12.57
C ASP A 67 -15.77 -12.68 11.80
N GLU A 68 -16.47 -12.76 10.66
CA GLU A 68 -16.52 -13.97 9.83
C GLU A 68 -15.19 -14.29 9.14
N LEU A 69 -14.28 -13.31 9.07
CA LEU A 69 -12.91 -13.48 8.56
C LEU A 69 -11.95 -14.04 9.61
N LEU A 70 -12.32 -13.96 10.89
CA LEU A 70 -11.54 -14.58 11.96
C LEU A 70 -11.45 -16.09 11.71
N ASN A 71 -10.32 -16.69 12.06
CA ASN A 71 -10.10 -18.12 11.87
C ASN A 71 -10.00 -18.62 10.41
N LYS A 72 -9.99 -17.71 9.42
CA LYS A 72 -9.83 -18.06 8.00
C LYS A 72 -8.57 -17.41 7.42
N PRO A 73 -7.83 -18.11 6.54
CA PRO A 73 -6.72 -17.50 5.83
C PRO A 73 -7.27 -16.42 4.89
N TYR A 74 -6.80 -15.18 5.07
CA TYR A 74 -7.25 -14.05 4.28
C TYR A 74 -6.09 -13.50 3.44
N ASN A 75 -6.29 -13.43 2.13
CA ASN A 75 -5.29 -12.89 1.21
C ASN A 75 -5.84 -11.66 0.51
N PHE A 76 -4.97 -10.68 0.31
CA PHE A 76 -5.27 -9.51 -0.49
C PHE A 76 -4.05 -9.09 -1.29
N LYS A 77 -4.31 -8.49 -2.45
CA LYS A 77 -3.30 -7.98 -3.36
C LYS A 77 -3.23 -6.47 -3.21
N ILE A 78 -2.03 -5.98 -2.97
CA ILE A 78 -1.69 -4.56 -2.95
C ILE A 78 -1.11 -4.23 -4.31
N THR A 79 -1.62 -3.19 -4.96
CA THR A 79 -1.11 -2.69 -6.24
C THR A 79 -0.88 -1.19 -6.12
N ILE A 80 0.34 -0.76 -6.41
CA ILE A 80 0.68 0.66 -6.53
C ILE A 80 0.71 0.99 -8.01
N ASN A 81 -0.24 1.82 -8.46
CA ASN A 81 -0.40 2.13 -9.88
C ASN A 81 0.59 3.21 -10.33
N HIS A 82 0.48 4.38 -9.71
CA HIS A 82 1.34 5.52 -10.01
C HIS A 82 1.48 6.44 -8.80
N ILE A 83 2.48 7.30 -8.86
CA ILE A 83 2.74 8.38 -7.90
C ILE A 83 2.88 9.68 -8.69
N GLU A 84 2.34 10.76 -8.14
CA GLU A 84 2.56 12.12 -8.62
C GLU A 84 3.19 12.95 -7.51
N VAL A 85 4.10 13.85 -7.89
CA VAL A 85 4.73 14.81 -7.00
C VAL A 85 4.52 16.21 -7.55
N ASN A 86 4.20 17.15 -6.66
CA ASN A 86 3.89 18.53 -7.00
C ASN A 86 5.16 19.33 -7.32
N ASP A 87 6.26 19.03 -6.62
CA ASP A 87 7.52 19.74 -6.77
C ASP A 87 8.47 19.02 -7.74
N GLU A 88 8.83 19.71 -8.83
CA GLU A 88 9.77 19.23 -9.84
C GLU A 88 11.15 18.92 -9.28
N HIS A 89 11.56 19.51 -8.16
CA HIS A 89 12.84 19.18 -7.50
C HIS A 89 12.94 17.69 -7.16
N TYR A 90 11.80 17.05 -6.89
CA TYR A 90 11.70 15.62 -6.58
C TYR A 90 11.44 14.73 -7.81
N SER A 91 11.19 15.31 -8.99
CA SER A 91 10.79 14.59 -10.22
C SER A 91 11.90 13.79 -10.91
N LYS A 92 13.14 13.82 -10.38
CA LYS A 92 14.30 13.15 -11.00
C LYS A 92 14.21 11.63 -10.91
N CYS A 93 14.02 11.11 -9.70
CA CYS A 93 13.95 9.69 -9.40
C CYS A 93 13.00 9.46 -8.23
N LEU A 94 11.96 8.67 -8.43
CA LEU A 94 10.97 8.36 -7.39
C LEU A 94 11.00 6.87 -7.03
N ARG A 95 10.82 6.57 -5.74
CA ARG A 95 10.63 5.21 -5.20
C ARG A 95 9.62 5.27 -4.07
N VAL A 96 8.75 4.27 -4.01
CA VAL A 96 7.80 4.10 -2.90
C VAL A 96 8.31 3.00 -1.98
N ARG A 97 8.27 3.28 -0.68
CA ARG A 97 8.47 2.30 0.37
C ARG A 97 7.19 2.19 1.18
N TYR A 98 6.68 0.99 1.34
CA TYR A 98 5.48 0.74 2.13
C TYR A 98 5.66 -0.47 3.02
N LYS A 99 4.91 -0.52 4.12
CA LYS A 99 4.82 -1.67 5.00
C LYS A 99 3.36 -1.87 5.38
N ILE A 100 2.99 -3.11 5.62
CA ILE A 100 1.66 -3.45 6.11
C ILE A 100 1.70 -3.41 7.64
N TYR A 101 0.55 -3.20 8.28
CA TYR A 101 0.44 -3.29 9.73
C TYR A 101 1.08 -4.60 10.24
N ASN A 102 1.86 -4.49 11.34
CA ASN A 102 2.60 -5.59 11.95
C ASN A 102 3.78 -6.17 11.11
N GLU A 103 4.16 -5.55 9.99
CA GLU A 103 5.42 -5.85 9.29
C GLU A 103 6.55 -4.93 9.76
N PHE A 104 7.72 -5.50 10.04
CA PHE A 104 8.93 -4.73 10.40
C PHE A 104 9.74 -4.28 9.18
N LYS A 105 9.59 -4.99 8.05
CA LYS A 105 10.37 -4.73 6.83
C LYS A 105 9.55 -3.94 5.83
N PHE A 106 10.14 -2.89 5.27
CA PHE A 106 9.56 -2.17 4.14
C PHE A 106 9.70 -2.99 2.86
N THR A 107 8.64 -2.98 2.06
CA THR A 107 8.68 -3.36 0.65
C THR A 107 8.96 -2.12 -0.16
N GLU A 108 9.84 -2.27 -1.15
CA GLU A 108 10.30 -1.15 -1.95
C GLU A 108 9.96 -1.39 -3.41
N THR A 109 9.56 -0.31 -4.08
CA THR A 109 9.38 -0.35 -5.53
C THR A 109 10.70 -0.14 -6.24
N LYS A 110 10.76 -0.50 -7.53
CA LYS A 110 11.87 -0.07 -8.38
C LYS A 110 11.95 1.46 -8.39
N ILE A 111 13.18 1.98 -8.44
CA ILE A 111 13.41 3.41 -8.63
C ILE A 111 13.06 3.75 -10.08
N ILE A 112 12.23 4.77 -10.26
CA ILE A 112 11.83 5.27 -11.58
C ILE A 112 12.49 6.62 -11.78
N CYS A 113 13.54 6.64 -12.61
CA CYS A 113 14.20 7.85 -13.04
C CYS A 113 13.73 8.19 -14.46
N ARG A 114 12.62 8.92 -14.55
CA ARG A 114 12.17 9.60 -15.77
C ARG A 114 11.76 10.97 -15.30
N HIS A 115 12.21 12.03 -15.96
CA HIS A 115 11.80 13.42 -15.69
C HIS A 115 10.29 13.58 -15.89
N ALA A 116 9.53 13.09 -14.91
CA ALA A 116 8.10 12.93 -14.98
C ALA A 116 7.59 13.10 -13.56
N TRP A 117 6.93 14.23 -13.34
CA TRP A 117 6.13 14.54 -12.15
C TRP A 117 5.12 13.44 -11.82
N ARG A 118 4.73 12.61 -12.82
CA ARG A 118 3.94 11.38 -12.66
C ARG A 118 4.76 10.14 -13.06
N ALA A 119 5.01 9.25 -12.11
CA ALA A 119 5.71 7.97 -12.33
C ALA A 119 4.74 6.77 -12.27
N ARG A 120 4.70 5.96 -13.33
CA ARG A 120 3.92 4.70 -13.37
C ARG A 120 4.73 3.54 -12.80
N ILE A 121 4.23 2.94 -11.72
CA ILE A 121 4.89 1.86 -10.99
C ILE A 121 4.28 0.50 -11.41
N ASN A 122 2.96 0.37 -11.34
CA ASN A 122 2.21 -0.88 -11.61
C ASN A 122 2.81 -2.13 -10.93
N GLN A 123 3.29 -1.98 -9.70
CA GLN A 123 3.85 -3.07 -8.92
C GLN A 123 2.78 -3.64 -8.00
N SER A 124 2.67 -4.97 -7.97
CA SER A 124 1.75 -5.65 -7.07
C SER A 124 2.44 -6.66 -6.17
N ARG A 125 1.90 -6.84 -4.96
CA ARG A 125 2.34 -7.79 -3.95
C ARG A 125 1.12 -8.40 -3.29
N ILE A 126 1.12 -9.73 -3.12
CA ILE A 126 0.08 -10.42 -2.37
C ILE A 126 0.53 -10.51 -0.91
N LYS A 127 -0.40 -10.24 0.01
CA LYS A 127 -0.22 -10.46 1.44
C LYS A 127 -1.22 -11.51 1.91
N THR A 128 -0.69 -12.53 2.56
CA THR A 128 -1.47 -13.47 3.36
C THR A 128 -1.45 -13.02 4.81
N VAL A 129 -2.63 -12.85 5.39
CA VAL A 129 -2.84 -12.71 6.81
C VAL A 129 -3.11 -14.12 7.36
N PRO A 130 -2.22 -14.66 8.21
CA PRO A 130 -2.45 -15.96 8.80
C PRO A 130 -3.67 -15.91 9.72
N ASN A 131 -4.25 -17.07 9.99
CA ASN A 131 -5.26 -17.18 11.04
C ASN A 131 -4.67 -16.60 12.34
N ILE A 132 -5.29 -15.54 12.85
CA ILE A 132 -5.05 -15.04 14.19
C ILE A 132 -6.05 -15.78 15.08
N ASP A 133 -5.58 -16.84 15.75
CA ASP A 133 -6.37 -17.47 16.80
C ASP A 133 -6.63 -16.42 17.89
N ASN A 134 -7.88 -16.34 18.37
CA ASN A 134 -8.28 -15.53 19.53
C ASN A 134 -7.70 -16.09 20.84
N VAL A 135 -6.41 -16.44 20.87
CA VAL A 135 -5.67 -16.74 22.09
C VAL A 135 -4.91 -15.48 22.46
N ASN A 136 -5.65 -14.52 23.02
CA ASN A 136 -5.24 -13.65 24.14
C ASN A 136 -6.35 -12.64 24.44
N SER A 137 -7.53 -13.16 24.78
CA SER A 137 -8.27 -12.57 25.89
C SER A 137 -7.61 -13.14 27.17
N ARG A 138 -7.04 -12.25 27.99
CA ARG A 138 -6.28 -12.47 29.26
C ARG A 138 -4.76 -12.28 29.11
N GLN A 139 -4.29 -11.06 29.34
CA GLN A 139 -3.72 -10.65 30.64
C GLN A 139 -3.70 -9.13 30.74
#